data_AF-A0A812DHE5-F1
#
_entry.id   AF-A0A812DHE5-F1
#
_cell.length_a   1.000
_cell.length_b   1.000
_cell.length_c   1.000
_cell.angle_alpha   90.00
_cell.angle_beta   90.00
_cell.angle_gamma   90.00
#
_symmetry.space_group_name_H-M   'P 1'
#
loop_
_entity.id
_entity.type
_entity.pdbx_description
1 polymer ?
#
loop_
_entity_poly.entity_id
_entity_poly.type
_entity_poly.pdbx_seq_one_letter_code
_entity_poly.pdbx_strand_id
1 'polypeptide(L)'
;MSFNPDKEFAEMEDEFTLWKLKSLSAYQAQLTCLHRMKNEVFQLKSMVNLQHQLILKLFGENEQFSQRKDNIMSIKQIYADTTNETTDEKTGIVSRHECPDGNILTTVGNNTFITFRPSKVKKTSEPDYIHVVNSLTDVIRKFKIDMENDARQADCHITCAITGITKAFVADQRSQTHETSEAQAQLTRNSPSSQYSSRARHRMYFCSHQPIKTEKLQEILERGFTNEDFSIGDLGEGLHFCRSPFTAAHFSVPGKLLLAEVQLGRIKCDFQMPSEEEKCQWGSVLTAVPQNNSSSNIRSSRNFLEEYLVLKAEQAVPLCLIEYVVSKSVSDYKPLK
;
A
#
# COMPACT_ATOMS: atom_id res chain seq x y z
N MET A 1 52.62 -9.01 -39.16
CA MET A 1 51.25 -9.15 -38.61
C MET A 1 50.33 -9.43 -39.79
N SER A 2 49.72 -10.61 -39.86
CA SER A 2 48.77 -10.95 -40.93
C SER A 2 47.39 -10.38 -40.57
N PHE A 3 46.85 -9.54 -41.45
CA PHE A 3 45.47 -9.07 -41.39
C PHE A 3 44.51 -10.25 -41.56
N ASN A 4 43.57 -10.43 -40.63
CA ASN A 4 42.56 -11.48 -40.70
C ASN A 4 41.16 -10.84 -40.70
N PRO A 5 40.56 -10.60 -41.88
CA PRO A 5 39.31 -9.85 -42.01
C PRO A 5 38.12 -10.54 -41.31
N ASP A 6 38.12 -11.87 -41.25
CA ASP A 6 37.02 -12.62 -40.61
C ASP A 6 36.98 -12.37 -39.09
N LYS A 7 38.16 -12.22 -38.49
CA LYS A 7 38.27 -11.91 -37.05
C LYS A 7 37.80 -10.48 -36.77
N GLU A 8 38.21 -9.52 -37.59
CA GLU A 8 37.79 -8.12 -37.43
C GLU A 8 36.28 -7.94 -37.66
N PHE A 9 35.70 -8.70 -38.61
CA PHE A 9 34.25 -8.70 -38.83
C PHE A 9 33.48 -9.28 -37.64
N ALA A 10 33.97 -10.37 -37.04
CA ALA A 10 33.38 -10.94 -35.83
C ALA A 10 33.45 -9.97 -34.64
N GLU A 11 34.59 -9.30 -34.44
CA GLU A 11 34.75 -8.28 -33.39
C GLU A 11 33.79 -7.09 -33.61
N MET A 12 33.59 -6.67 -34.85
CA MET A 12 32.64 -5.62 -35.21
C MET A 12 31.19 -6.01 -34.91
N GLU A 13 30.79 -7.25 -35.21
CA GLU A 13 29.44 -7.76 -34.91
C GLU A 13 29.20 -7.84 -33.39
N ASP A 14 30.20 -8.30 -32.63
CA ASP A 14 30.16 -8.31 -31.17
C ASP A 14 30.03 -6.90 -30.59
N GLU A 15 30.75 -5.92 -31.13
CA GLU A 15 30.57 -4.52 -30.75
C GLU A 15 29.14 -4.03 -31.08
N PHE A 16 28.62 -4.32 -32.27
CA PHE A 16 27.28 -3.89 -32.66
C PHE A 16 26.19 -4.47 -31.74
N THR A 17 26.28 -5.75 -31.40
CA THR A 17 25.35 -6.39 -30.45
C THR A 17 25.44 -5.77 -29.06
N LEU A 18 26.66 -5.46 -28.59
CA LEU A 18 26.87 -4.75 -27.32
C LEU A 18 26.25 -3.35 -27.33
N TRP A 19 26.42 -2.59 -28.42
CA TRP A 19 25.81 -1.27 -28.59
C TRP A 19 24.28 -1.35 -28.57
N LYS A 20 23.70 -2.33 -29.28
CA LYS A 20 22.25 -2.57 -29.27
C LYS A 20 21.71 -2.84 -27.86
N LEU A 21 22.40 -3.67 -27.07
CA LEU A 21 22.02 -3.96 -25.69
C LEU A 21 22.12 -2.72 -24.79
N LYS A 22 23.20 -1.94 -24.92
CA LYS A 22 23.37 -0.67 -24.18
C LYS A 22 22.27 0.34 -24.51
N SER A 23 21.93 0.49 -25.78
CA SER A 23 20.84 1.36 -26.23
C SER A 23 19.50 0.90 -25.65
N LEU A 24 19.19 -0.41 -25.71
CA LEU A 24 17.96 -0.95 -25.14
C LEU A 24 17.87 -0.69 -23.63
N SER A 25 18.95 -0.94 -22.89
CA SER A 25 19.02 -0.68 -21.45
C SER A 25 18.83 0.81 -21.13
N ALA A 26 19.41 1.72 -21.92
CA ALA A 26 19.22 3.15 -21.76
C ALA A 26 17.75 3.56 -22.00
N TYR A 27 17.10 3.01 -23.03
CA TYR A 27 15.68 3.26 -23.29
C TYR A 27 14.77 2.75 -22.18
N GLN A 28 15.04 1.55 -21.64
CA GLN A 28 14.30 1.02 -20.49
C GLN A 28 14.45 1.93 -19.27
N ALA A 29 15.68 2.36 -18.95
CA ALA A 29 15.92 3.28 -17.84
C ALA A 29 15.16 4.61 -18.02
N GLN A 30 15.14 5.16 -19.23
CA GLN A 30 14.35 6.36 -19.55
C GLN A 30 12.85 6.11 -19.35
N LEU A 31 12.32 4.97 -19.80
CA LEU A 31 10.92 4.62 -19.65
C LEU A 31 10.54 4.48 -18.17
N THR A 32 11.37 3.81 -17.36
CA THR A 32 11.20 3.71 -15.91
C THR A 32 11.16 5.09 -15.25
N CYS A 33 12.08 5.99 -15.62
CA CYS A 33 12.09 7.37 -15.13
C CYS A 33 10.80 8.11 -15.49
N LEU A 34 10.33 8.02 -16.75
CA LEU A 34 9.08 8.62 -17.19
C LEU A 34 7.87 8.06 -16.44
N HIS A 35 7.85 6.76 -16.20
CA HIS A 35 6.77 6.11 -15.45
C HIS A 35 6.75 6.58 -13.99
N ARG A 36 7.91 6.71 -13.36
CA ARG A 36 8.04 7.30 -12.02
C ARG A 36 7.53 8.73 -11.97
N MET A 37 7.93 9.58 -12.92
CA MET A 37 7.45 10.96 -13.02
C MET A 37 5.94 11.02 -13.24
N LYS A 38 5.39 10.18 -14.11
CA LYS A 38 3.95 10.06 -14.36
C LYS A 38 3.20 9.69 -13.08
N ASN A 39 3.71 8.71 -12.32
CA ASN A 39 3.10 8.30 -11.05
C ASN A 39 3.16 9.42 -10.01
N GLU A 40 4.29 10.13 -9.91
CA GLU A 40 4.42 11.29 -9.03
C GLU A 40 3.42 12.41 -9.40
N VAL A 41 3.26 12.71 -10.69
CA VAL A 41 2.24 13.68 -11.16
C VAL A 41 0.83 13.24 -10.77
N PHE A 42 0.48 11.95 -10.90
CA PHE A 42 -0.82 11.46 -10.47
C PHE A 42 -1.01 11.57 -8.95
N GLN A 43 0.01 11.24 -8.17
CA GLN A 43 -0.04 11.37 -6.71
C GLN A 43 -0.24 12.84 -6.29
N LEU A 44 0.53 13.75 -6.88
CA LEU A 44 0.39 15.19 -6.63
C LEU A 44 -1.02 15.69 -7.00
N LYS A 45 -1.55 15.28 -8.16
CA LYS A 45 -2.93 15.61 -8.55
C LYS A 45 -3.97 15.10 -7.54
N SER A 46 -3.82 13.86 -7.06
CA SER A 46 -4.71 13.30 -6.04
C SER A 46 -4.64 14.09 -4.74
N MET A 47 -3.43 14.48 -4.31
CA MET A 47 -3.21 15.25 -3.08
C MET A 47 -3.79 16.67 -3.19
N VAL A 48 -3.62 17.34 -4.33
CA VAL A 48 -4.22 18.66 -4.61
C VAL A 48 -5.75 18.58 -4.58
N ASN A 49 -6.34 17.53 -5.14
CA ASN A 49 -7.80 17.34 -5.09
C ASN A 49 -8.30 17.16 -3.65
N LEU A 50 -7.61 16.36 -2.84
CA LEU A 50 -7.94 16.19 -1.41
C LEU A 50 -7.85 17.52 -0.65
N GLN A 51 -6.78 18.29 -0.87
CA GLN A 51 -6.61 19.62 -0.27
C GLN A 51 -7.74 20.56 -0.70
N HIS A 52 -8.13 20.55 -1.97
CA HIS A 52 -9.24 21.35 -2.48
C HIS A 52 -10.57 20.99 -1.79
N GLN A 53 -10.88 19.69 -1.63
CA GLN A 53 -12.07 19.25 -0.90
C GLN A 53 -12.07 19.70 0.56
N LEU A 54 -10.90 19.62 1.24
CA LEU A 54 -10.76 20.10 2.61
C LEU A 54 -10.98 21.62 2.71
N ILE A 55 -10.43 22.39 1.76
CA ILE A 55 -10.63 23.83 1.66
C ILE A 55 -12.13 24.13 1.54
N LEU A 56 -12.84 23.49 0.61
CA LEU A 56 -14.29 23.68 0.43
C LEU A 56 -15.08 23.36 1.70
N LYS A 57 -14.71 22.29 2.40
CA LYS A 57 -15.33 21.92 3.69
C LYS A 57 -15.13 23.01 4.74
N LEU A 58 -13.88 23.48 4.92
CA LEU A 58 -13.56 24.54 5.89
C LEU A 58 -14.26 25.87 5.54
N PHE A 59 -14.38 26.19 4.26
CA PHE A 59 -15.17 27.35 3.81
C PHE A 59 -16.64 27.23 4.24
N GLY A 60 -17.27 26.07 4.01
CA GLY A 60 -18.66 25.84 4.43
C GLY A 60 -18.85 25.87 5.95
N GLU A 61 -17.92 25.31 6.72
CA GLU A 61 -17.96 25.38 8.18
C GLU A 61 -17.80 26.83 8.69
N ASN A 62 -16.89 27.60 8.09
CA ASN A 62 -16.67 29.00 8.46
C ASN A 62 -17.89 29.87 8.16
N GLU A 63 -18.58 29.65 7.03
CA GLU A 63 -19.83 30.32 6.70
C GLU A 63 -20.92 30.01 7.74
N GLN A 64 -21.07 28.74 8.14
CA GLN A 64 -22.00 28.36 9.21
C GLN A 64 -21.67 29.01 10.55
N PHE A 65 -20.39 29.11 10.91
CA PHE A 65 -19.97 29.82 12.12
C PHE A 65 -20.29 31.31 12.06
N SER A 66 -20.11 31.94 10.90
CA SER A 66 -20.50 33.35 10.70
C SER A 66 -22.01 33.53 10.90
N GLN A 67 -22.84 32.69 10.26
CA GLN A 67 -24.29 32.75 10.42
C GLN A 67 -24.74 32.53 11.86
N ARG A 68 -24.12 31.56 12.58
CA ARG A 68 -24.40 31.33 14.00
C ARG A 68 -24.02 32.53 14.86
N LYS A 69 -22.90 33.19 14.56
CA LYS A 69 -22.47 34.41 15.26
C LYS A 69 -23.48 35.53 15.07
N ASP A 70 -23.97 35.72 13.84
CA ASP A 70 -24.97 36.75 13.52
C ASP A 70 -26.31 36.46 14.22
N ASN A 71 -26.73 35.20 14.26
CA ASN A 71 -27.92 34.76 15.01
C ASN A 71 -27.78 35.00 16.52
N ILE A 72 -26.60 34.73 17.10
CA ILE A 72 -26.36 35.00 18.54
C ILE A 72 -26.39 36.52 18.81
N MET A 73 -25.83 37.32 17.90
CA MET A 73 -25.85 38.78 18.00
C MET A 73 -27.28 39.33 17.94
N SER A 74 -28.12 38.84 17.03
CA SER A 74 -29.53 39.26 16.93
C SER A 74 -30.33 38.88 18.17
N ILE A 75 -30.12 37.67 18.70
CA ILE A 75 -30.74 37.24 19.96
C ILE A 75 -30.33 38.13 21.13
N LYS A 76 -29.03 38.46 21.25
CA LYS A 76 -28.54 39.37 22.30
C LYS A 76 -29.18 40.76 22.22
N GLN A 77 -29.39 41.28 21.00
CA GLN A 77 -30.07 42.55 20.79
C GLN A 77 -31.51 42.50 21.31
N ILE A 78 -32.26 41.46 20.95
CA ILE A 78 -33.64 41.26 21.43
C ILE A 78 -33.69 41.22 22.97
N TYR A 79 -32.75 40.51 23.61
CA TYR A 79 -32.67 40.47 25.08
C TYR A 79 -32.38 41.84 25.70
N ALA A 80 -31.43 42.60 25.13
CA ALA A 80 -31.10 43.94 25.62
C ALA A 80 -32.32 44.88 25.53
N ASP A 81 -33.04 44.82 24.42
CA ASP A 81 -34.26 45.62 24.19
C ASP A 81 -35.36 45.24 25.19
N THR A 82 -35.52 43.94 25.50
CA THR A 82 -36.53 43.46 26.47
C THR A 82 -36.18 43.81 27.93
N THR A 83 -34.91 43.74 28.32
CA THR A 83 -34.49 44.03 29.71
C THR A 83 -34.63 45.50 30.11
N ASN A 84 -34.62 46.41 29.13
CA ASN A 84 -34.87 47.83 29.40
C ASN A 84 -36.35 48.13 29.71
N GLU A 85 -37.28 47.21 29.47
CA GLU A 85 -38.71 47.38 29.76
C GLU A 85 -39.16 46.81 31.11
N THR A 86 -38.33 46.02 31.81
CA THR A 86 -38.69 45.37 33.08
C THR A 86 -37.61 45.51 34.15
N THR A 87 -37.39 46.72 34.65
CA THR A 87 -36.81 46.93 35.98
C THR A 87 -37.93 47.10 36.99
N ASP A 88 -38.46 45.98 37.50
CA ASP A 88 -39.16 45.94 38.77
C ASP A 88 -38.63 44.73 39.56
N GLU A 89 -37.96 45.03 40.68
CA GLU A 89 -37.10 44.13 41.44
C GLU A 89 -37.85 42.95 42.05
N LYS A 90 -37.41 41.71 41.80
CA LYS A 90 -37.62 40.58 42.72
C LYS A 90 -36.54 39.52 42.58
N THR A 91 -35.84 39.31 43.70
CA THR A 91 -34.71 38.41 43.94
C THR A 91 -35.08 36.93 43.78
N GLY A 92 -34.43 36.24 42.84
CA GLY A 92 -34.62 34.81 42.57
C GLY A 92 -33.59 33.93 43.28
N ILE A 93 -34.06 33.05 44.16
CA ILE A 93 -33.28 32.08 44.93
C ILE A 93 -32.95 30.86 44.06
N VAL A 94 -31.68 30.42 44.01
CA VAL A 94 -31.24 29.19 43.35
C VAL A 94 -31.33 28.03 44.35
N SER A 95 -32.10 26.98 44.01
CA SER A 95 -32.18 25.75 44.80
C SER A 95 -31.60 24.57 44.02
N ARG A 96 -30.89 23.70 44.75
CA ARG A 96 -30.20 22.51 44.21
C ARG A 96 -30.72 21.29 44.95
N HIS A 97 -31.26 20.31 44.22
CA HIS A 97 -31.83 19.11 44.83
C HIS A 97 -31.19 17.86 44.21
N GLU A 98 -30.61 17.00 45.04
CA GLU A 98 -30.11 15.69 44.60
C GLU A 98 -31.25 14.68 44.64
N CYS A 99 -31.43 13.93 43.54
CA CYS A 99 -32.44 12.88 43.44
C CYS A 99 -31.85 11.53 43.92
N PRO A 100 -32.69 10.61 44.45
CA PRO A 100 -32.25 9.29 44.95
C PRO A 100 -31.46 8.46 43.92
N ASP A 101 -31.70 8.72 42.64
CA ASP A 101 -31.15 8.00 41.50
C ASP A 101 -29.70 8.45 41.16
N GLY A 102 -29.15 9.41 41.91
CA GLY A 102 -27.81 9.97 41.71
C GLY A 102 -27.72 11.02 40.59
N ASN A 103 -28.86 11.49 40.07
CA ASN A 103 -28.95 12.62 39.16
C ASN A 103 -29.05 13.94 39.95
N ILE A 104 -28.41 14.99 39.44
CA ILE A 104 -28.43 16.32 40.07
C ILE A 104 -29.46 17.19 39.34
N LEU A 105 -30.45 17.69 40.08
CA LEU A 105 -31.45 18.64 39.61
C LEU A 105 -31.03 20.05 40.04
N THR A 106 -30.83 20.95 39.07
CA THR A 106 -30.51 22.36 39.34
C THR A 106 -31.66 23.23 38.85
N THR A 107 -32.28 23.97 39.77
CA THR A 107 -33.36 24.92 39.46
C THR A 107 -32.89 26.36 39.62
N VAL A 108 -32.99 27.14 38.55
CA VAL A 108 -32.66 28.57 38.52
C VAL A 108 -33.89 29.32 38.01
N GLY A 109 -34.59 30.02 38.90
CA GLY A 109 -35.91 30.58 38.60
C GLY A 109 -36.93 29.48 38.28
N ASN A 110 -37.61 29.59 37.14
CA ASN A 110 -38.62 28.62 36.70
C ASN A 110 -38.04 27.46 35.84
N ASN A 111 -36.73 27.45 35.58
CA ASN A 111 -36.11 26.49 34.68
C ASN A 111 -35.36 25.39 35.47
N THR A 112 -35.55 24.13 35.04
CA THR A 112 -35.02 22.93 35.70
C THR A 112 -34.09 22.17 34.76
N PHE A 113 -32.87 21.83 35.20
CA PHE A 113 -31.86 21.09 34.42
C PHE A 113 -31.49 19.76 35.10
N ILE A 114 -31.37 18.68 34.31
CA ILE A 114 -31.00 17.32 34.76
C ILE A 114 -29.65 16.91 34.15
N THR A 115 -28.70 16.47 34.98
CA THR A 115 -27.39 15.97 34.54
C THR A 115 -27.27 14.46 34.78
N PHE A 116 -27.04 13.67 33.72
CA PHE A 116 -26.94 12.20 33.77
C PHE A 116 -25.50 11.71 33.98
N ARG A 117 -25.34 10.63 34.75
CA ARG A 117 -24.04 9.94 34.94
C ARG A 117 -23.71 8.98 33.77
N PRO A 118 -22.45 8.91 33.31
CA PRO A 118 -22.04 7.99 32.24
C PRO A 118 -22.05 6.52 32.71
N SER A 119 -22.70 5.64 31.93
CA SER A 119 -22.83 4.21 32.23
C SER A 119 -21.57 3.41 31.95
N LYS A 120 -21.26 2.44 32.83
CA LYS A 120 -20.13 1.49 32.68
C LYS A 120 -20.52 0.36 31.72
N VAL A 121 -19.87 0.30 30.56
CA VAL A 121 -20.08 -0.75 29.55
C VAL A 121 -19.39 -2.06 29.98
N LYS A 122 -20.12 -3.18 29.95
CA LYS A 122 -19.62 -4.54 30.23
C LYS A 122 -18.88 -5.11 29.01
N LYS A 123 -17.68 -5.68 29.22
CA LYS A 123 -16.91 -6.43 28.21
C LYS A 123 -17.42 -7.87 28.11
N THR A 124 -17.77 -8.30 26.91
CA THR A 124 -18.05 -9.70 26.53
C THR A 124 -16.77 -10.42 26.11
N SER A 125 -16.69 -11.72 26.42
CA SER A 125 -15.53 -12.60 26.24
C SER A 125 -15.17 -12.87 24.77
N GLU A 126 -13.89 -12.73 24.43
CA GLU A 126 -13.29 -13.01 23.11
C GLU A 126 -13.06 -14.52 22.87
N PRO A 127 -13.26 -15.03 21.63
CA PRO A 127 -12.86 -16.37 21.23
C PRO A 127 -11.37 -16.43 20.81
N ASP A 128 -10.84 -17.66 20.63
CA ASP A 128 -9.44 -18.03 20.35
C ASP A 128 -8.72 -17.22 19.24
N TYR A 129 -8.19 -16.04 19.60
CA TYR A 129 -7.45 -15.13 18.72
C TYR A 129 -5.92 -15.37 18.66
N ILE A 130 -5.38 -16.27 19.48
CA ILE A 130 -3.95 -16.25 19.84
C ILE A 130 -3.01 -16.68 18.68
N HIS A 131 -3.43 -17.58 17.79
CA HIS A 131 -2.60 -17.99 16.65
C HIS A 131 -2.60 -17.00 15.47
N VAL A 132 -3.64 -16.18 15.33
CA VAL A 132 -3.75 -15.19 14.24
C VAL A 132 -3.01 -13.89 14.60
N VAL A 133 -3.01 -13.51 15.88
CA VAL A 133 -2.38 -12.27 16.38
C VAL A 133 -0.86 -12.30 16.19
N ASN A 134 -0.21 -13.43 16.45
CA ASN A 134 1.24 -13.55 16.25
C ASN A 134 1.64 -13.31 14.79
N SER A 135 0.84 -13.81 13.83
CA SER A 135 1.13 -13.58 12.40
C SER A 135 0.94 -12.13 11.95
N LEU A 136 0.00 -11.38 12.53
CA LEU A 136 -0.28 -10.00 12.10
C LEU A 136 0.77 -9.03 12.63
N THR A 137 1.16 -9.17 13.89
CA THR A 137 2.22 -8.35 14.48
C THR A 137 3.55 -8.58 13.76
N ASP A 138 3.81 -9.82 13.32
CA ASP A 138 4.99 -10.15 12.53
C ASP A 138 4.96 -9.49 11.15
N VAL A 139 3.80 -9.47 10.48
CA VAL A 139 3.63 -8.75 9.20
C VAL A 139 3.87 -7.25 9.40
N ILE A 140 3.28 -6.64 10.42
CA ILE A 140 3.47 -5.21 10.75
C ILE A 140 4.95 -4.90 10.97
N ARG A 141 5.62 -5.69 11.82
CA ARG A 141 7.02 -5.47 12.19
C ARG A 141 7.91 -5.63 10.96
N LYS A 142 7.74 -6.71 10.21
CA LYS A 142 8.52 -6.98 9.00
C LYS A 142 8.32 -5.91 7.95
N PHE A 143 7.08 -5.51 7.67
CA PHE A 143 6.75 -4.46 6.72
C PHE A 143 7.48 -3.15 7.04
N LYS A 144 7.43 -2.69 8.30
CA LYS A 144 8.12 -1.46 8.72
C LYS A 144 9.63 -1.55 8.53
N ILE A 145 10.23 -2.66 8.99
CA ILE A 145 11.67 -2.88 8.87
C ILE A 145 12.09 -2.88 7.40
N ASP A 146 11.38 -3.64 6.55
CA ASP A 146 11.70 -3.75 5.13
C ASP A 146 11.53 -2.39 4.42
N MET A 147 10.43 -1.66 4.69
CA MET A 147 10.17 -0.34 4.11
C MET A 147 11.26 0.70 4.47
N GLU A 148 11.68 0.74 5.74
CA GLU A 148 12.72 1.68 6.20
C GLU A 148 14.12 1.27 5.74
N ASN A 149 14.40 -0.04 5.64
CA ASN A 149 15.65 -0.54 5.11
C ASN A 149 15.81 -0.20 3.63
N ASP A 150 14.77 -0.46 2.83
CA ASP A 150 14.79 -0.20 1.40
C ASP A 150 14.88 1.29 1.10
N ALA A 151 14.16 2.12 1.87
CA ALA A 151 14.26 3.56 1.75
C ALA A 151 15.67 4.07 2.08
N ARG A 152 16.31 3.56 3.15
CA ARG A 152 17.70 3.90 3.49
C ARG A 152 18.69 3.52 2.40
N GLN A 153 18.49 2.35 1.78
CA GLN A 153 19.32 1.93 0.66
C GLN A 153 19.14 2.83 -0.57
N ALA A 154 17.94 3.41 -0.75
CA ALA A 154 17.64 4.41 -1.77
C ALA A 154 17.99 5.85 -1.36
N ASP A 155 18.79 6.05 -0.30
CA ASP A 155 19.19 7.36 0.25
C ASP A 155 17.98 8.25 0.62
N CYS A 156 16.91 7.62 1.11
CA CYS A 156 15.68 8.28 1.51
C CYS A 156 15.39 8.02 2.99
N HIS A 157 15.39 9.08 3.81
CA HIS A 157 15.01 8.99 5.20
C HIS A 157 13.49 9.16 5.38
N ILE A 158 12.81 8.03 5.52
CA ILE A 158 11.38 7.98 5.78
C ILE A 158 11.09 7.27 7.10
N THR A 159 9.95 7.61 7.68
CA THR A 159 9.32 6.85 8.77
C THR A 159 7.96 6.36 8.30
N CYS A 160 7.66 5.09 8.55
CA CYS A 160 6.41 4.47 8.12
C CYS A 160 5.48 4.17 9.31
N ALA A 161 4.25 4.67 9.24
CA ALA A 161 3.19 4.36 10.19
C ALA A 161 2.09 3.54 9.49
N ILE A 162 1.79 2.36 10.01
CA ILE A 162 0.67 1.54 9.53
C ILE A 162 -0.61 2.09 10.16
N THR A 163 -1.59 2.43 9.34
CA THR A 163 -2.89 2.98 9.77
C THR A 163 -3.99 1.92 9.81
N GLY A 164 -3.85 0.83 9.06
CA GLY A 164 -4.84 -0.24 9.02
C GLY A 164 -4.29 -1.52 8.38
N ILE A 165 -4.88 -2.67 8.74
CA ILE A 165 -4.66 -3.93 8.02
C ILE A 165 -6.00 -4.64 7.85
N THR A 166 -6.33 -4.92 6.60
CA THR A 166 -7.52 -5.70 6.23
C THR A 166 -7.08 -7.08 5.76
N LYS A 167 -7.44 -8.12 6.50
CA LYS A 167 -7.10 -9.50 6.15
C LYS A 167 -7.99 -9.98 5.00
N ALA A 168 -7.42 -10.73 4.06
CA ALA A 168 -8.17 -11.34 2.98
C ALA A 168 -9.18 -12.36 3.51
N PHE A 169 -10.40 -12.36 2.96
CA PHE A 169 -11.45 -13.31 3.32
C PHE A 169 -11.40 -14.49 2.35
N VAL A 170 -10.35 -15.30 2.47
CA VAL A 170 -10.15 -16.43 1.57
C VAL A 170 -10.51 -17.72 2.31
N ALA A 171 -11.82 -17.98 2.44
CA ALA A 171 -12.32 -19.19 3.08
C ALA A 171 -12.04 -20.45 2.22
N ASP A 172 -12.13 -20.34 0.89
CA ASP A 172 -12.13 -21.53 0.00
C ASP A 172 -10.89 -21.70 -0.89
N GLN A 173 -10.17 -20.64 -1.26
CA GLN A 173 -9.06 -20.82 -2.23
C GLN A 173 -7.83 -21.48 -1.63
N ARG A 174 -7.63 -21.47 -0.31
CA ARG A 174 -6.46 -22.13 0.31
C ARG A 174 -6.49 -23.64 0.14
N SER A 175 -7.69 -24.22 0.15
CA SER A 175 -7.88 -25.65 -0.07
C SER A 175 -7.65 -26.01 -1.53
N GLN A 176 -8.23 -25.23 -2.46
CA GLN A 176 -8.04 -25.44 -3.89
C GLN A 176 -6.57 -25.24 -4.31
N THR A 177 -5.92 -24.15 -3.91
CA THR A 177 -4.49 -23.93 -4.22
C THR A 177 -3.56 -24.97 -3.59
N HIS A 178 -3.93 -25.59 -2.47
CA HIS A 178 -3.20 -26.74 -1.94
C HIS A 178 -3.32 -27.96 -2.86
N GLU A 179 -4.52 -28.28 -3.31
CA GLU A 179 -4.77 -29.43 -4.18
C GLU A 179 -4.13 -29.26 -5.57
N THR A 180 -4.25 -28.09 -6.21
CA THR A 180 -3.61 -27.84 -7.51
C THR A 180 -2.09 -27.81 -7.41
N SER A 181 -1.54 -27.27 -6.31
CA SER A 181 -0.10 -27.26 -6.05
C SER A 181 0.43 -28.68 -5.81
N GLU A 182 -0.31 -29.51 -5.09
CA GLU A 182 0.06 -30.91 -4.88
C GLU A 182 -0.03 -31.73 -6.17
N ALA A 183 -1.06 -31.53 -6.99
CA ALA A 183 -1.17 -32.17 -8.30
C ALA A 183 -0.01 -31.77 -9.24
N GLN A 184 0.38 -30.49 -9.27
CA GLN A 184 1.55 -30.04 -10.03
C GLN A 184 2.88 -30.54 -9.46
N ALA A 185 3.00 -30.62 -8.13
CA ALA A 185 4.18 -31.19 -7.47
C ALA A 185 4.33 -32.69 -7.77
N GLN A 186 3.23 -33.42 -7.94
CA GLN A 186 3.25 -34.83 -8.34
C GLN A 186 3.68 -35.01 -9.80
N LEU A 187 3.24 -34.14 -10.72
CA LEU A 187 3.67 -34.16 -12.13
C LEU A 187 5.17 -33.86 -12.30
N THR A 188 5.73 -33.00 -11.44
CA THR A 188 7.14 -32.59 -11.52
C THR A 188 8.11 -33.54 -10.80
N ARG A 189 7.64 -34.41 -9.89
CA ARG A 189 8.46 -35.41 -9.19
C ARG A 189 9.20 -36.39 -10.11
N ASN A 190 8.70 -36.60 -11.33
CA ASN A 190 9.30 -37.55 -12.28
C ASN A 190 10.45 -36.93 -13.11
N SER A 191 10.79 -35.66 -12.90
CA SER A 191 11.91 -35.01 -13.57
C SER A 191 13.19 -35.04 -12.69
N PRO A 192 14.23 -35.80 -13.05
CA PRO A 192 15.43 -35.98 -12.22
C PRO A 192 16.34 -34.73 -12.08
N SER A 193 15.98 -33.58 -12.64
CA SER A 193 16.79 -32.36 -12.64
C SER A 193 16.31 -31.23 -11.72
N SER A 194 15.19 -31.37 -10.99
CA SER A 194 14.69 -30.28 -10.12
C SER A 194 15.08 -30.47 -8.65
N GLN A 195 16.30 -30.07 -8.29
CA GLN A 195 16.73 -29.94 -6.88
C GLN A 195 16.17 -28.68 -6.18
N TYR A 196 15.48 -27.79 -6.90
CA TYR A 196 14.81 -26.63 -6.29
C TYR A 196 13.44 -27.03 -5.73
N SER A 197 13.28 -26.83 -4.42
CA SER A 197 12.05 -27.12 -3.68
C SER A 197 10.88 -26.29 -4.23
N SER A 198 10.08 -26.88 -5.12
CA SER A 198 8.94 -26.23 -5.80
C SER A 198 7.78 -25.86 -4.85
N ARG A 199 7.97 -26.00 -3.54
CA ARG A 199 6.96 -25.76 -2.50
C ARG A 199 7.21 -24.51 -1.66
N ALA A 200 8.33 -23.81 -1.89
CA ALA A 200 8.61 -22.58 -1.15
C ALA A 200 7.57 -21.51 -1.52
N ARG A 201 6.76 -21.12 -0.53
CA ARG A 201 5.82 -20.01 -0.63
C ARG A 201 6.52 -18.74 -0.17
N HIS A 202 6.40 -17.70 -0.97
CA HIS A 202 7.11 -16.44 -0.75
C HIS A 202 6.10 -15.35 -0.44
N ARG A 203 6.35 -14.57 0.61
CA ARG A 203 5.54 -13.38 0.88
C ARG A 203 6.08 -12.22 0.04
N MET A 204 5.24 -11.67 -0.82
CA MET A 204 5.60 -10.60 -1.74
C MET A 204 4.47 -9.56 -1.81
N TYR A 205 4.82 -8.36 -2.26
CA TYR A 205 3.90 -7.26 -2.44
C TYR A 205 3.47 -7.20 -3.90
N PHE A 206 2.15 -7.12 -4.13
CA PHE A 206 1.60 -6.99 -5.46
C PHE A 206 1.91 -5.61 -6.05
N CYS A 207 2.31 -5.60 -7.32
CA CYS A 207 2.67 -4.41 -8.08
C CYS A 207 1.78 -4.37 -9.32
N SER A 208 1.04 -3.28 -9.53
CA SER A 208 0.26 -3.10 -10.75
C SER A 208 0.92 -2.05 -11.63
N HIS A 209 1.36 -2.45 -12.82
CA HIS A 209 1.90 -1.52 -13.82
C HIS A 209 0.83 -0.61 -14.41
N GLN A 210 -0.44 -0.96 -14.21
CA GLN A 210 -1.59 -0.13 -14.54
C GLN A 210 -2.16 0.52 -13.28
N PRO A 211 -2.73 1.74 -13.37
CA PRO A 211 -3.39 2.37 -12.24
C PRO A 211 -4.55 1.51 -11.73
N ILE A 212 -4.32 0.82 -10.61
CA ILE A 212 -5.35 0.03 -9.94
C ILE A 212 -6.17 0.93 -9.02
N LYS A 213 -7.49 0.74 -9.00
CA LYS A 213 -8.36 1.47 -8.08
C LYS A 213 -8.43 0.76 -6.73
N THR A 214 -8.75 1.50 -5.67
CA THR A 214 -8.88 0.94 -4.32
C THR A 214 -9.93 -0.16 -4.25
N GLU A 215 -11.04 -0.02 -4.98
CA GLU A 215 -12.12 -1.01 -5.02
C GLU A 215 -11.63 -2.34 -5.57
N LYS A 216 -10.72 -2.31 -6.56
CA LYS A 216 -10.15 -3.53 -7.15
C LYS A 216 -9.27 -4.31 -6.17
N LEU A 217 -8.52 -3.62 -5.30
CA LEU A 217 -7.75 -4.28 -4.24
C LEU A 217 -8.66 -4.99 -3.24
N GLN A 218 -9.82 -4.40 -2.94
CA GLN A 218 -10.84 -4.99 -2.08
C GLN A 218 -11.47 -6.21 -2.75
N GLU A 219 -11.81 -6.13 -4.04
CA GLU A 219 -12.29 -7.28 -4.81
C GLU A 219 -11.28 -8.43 -4.78
N ILE A 220 -9.98 -8.16 -4.98
CA ILE A 220 -8.92 -9.17 -4.92
C ILE A 220 -8.84 -9.81 -3.52
N LEU A 221 -8.99 -9.02 -2.44
CA LEU A 221 -9.01 -9.57 -1.07
C LEU A 221 -10.19 -10.52 -0.81
N GLU A 222 -11.32 -10.30 -1.49
CA GLU A 222 -12.56 -11.07 -1.32
C GLU A 222 -12.60 -12.31 -2.23
N ARG A 223 -12.23 -12.15 -3.51
CA ARG A 223 -12.35 -13.19 -4.54
C ARG A 223 -11.02 -13.89 -4.88
N GLY A 224 -9.90 -13.40 -4.36
CA GLY A 224 -8.56 -13.81 -4.78
C GLY A 224 -8.11 -13.16 -6.09
N PHE A 225 -6.91 -13.52 -6.55
CA PHE A 225 -6.42 -13.12 -7.86
C PHE A 225 -7.08 -13.94 -8.97
N THR A 226 -7.28 -13.32 -10.12
CA THR A 226 -7.81 -13.91 -11.36
C THR A 226 -7.02 -13.40 -12.56
N ASN A 227 -7.22 -14.01 -13.72
CA ASN A 227 -6.55 -13.56 -14.96
C ASN A 227 -6.98 -12.14 -15.38
N GLU A 228 -8.13 -11.64 -14.90
CA GLU A 228 -8.55 -10.24 -15.12
C GLU A 228 -7.69 -9.23 -14.35
N ASP A 229 -6.94 -9.69 -13.34
CA ASP A 229 -6.02 -8.86 -12.56
C ASP A 229 -4.62 -8.81 -13.20
N PHE A 230 -4.43 -9.47 -14.35
CA PHE A 230 -3.16 -9.41 -15.08
C PHE A 230 -2.94 -8.00 -15.62
N SER A 231 -1.68 -7.57 -15.56
CA SER A 231 -1.25 -6.29 -16.11
C SER A 231 -0.03 -6.48 -16.98
N ILE A 232 0.10 -5.62 -17.99
CA ILE A 232 1.26 -5.59 -18.88
C ILE A 232 2.33 -4.72 -18.22
N GLY A 233 3.44 -5.35 -17.86
CA GLY A 233 4.66 -4.70 -17.35
C GLY A 233 5.87 -4.98 -18.27
N ASP A 234 7.05 -4.58 -17.83
CA ASP A 234 8.29 -4.76 -18.61
C ASP A 234 8.65 -6.23 -18.82
N LEU A 235 8.25 -7.08 -17.88
CA LEU A 235 8.41 -8.54 -17.94
C LEU A 235 7.32 -9.24 -18.77
N GLY A 236 6.27 -8.54 -19.20
CA GLY A 236 5.13 -9.11 -19.92
C GLY A 236 3.78 -9.00 -19.19
N GLU A 237 2.81 -9.76 -19.68
CA GLU A 237 1.45 -9.83 -19.11
C GLU A 237 1.35 -10.89 -18.01
N GLY A 238 0.88 -10.49 -16.84
CA GLY A 238 0.65 -11.38 -15.70
C GLY A 238 0.50 -10.61 -14.39
N LEU A 239 0.63 -11.31 -13.26
CA LEU A 239 0.64 -10.68 -11.94
C LEU A 239 2.08 -10.33 -11.55
N HIS A 240 2.36 -9.05 -11.32
CA HIS A 240 3.69 -8.59 -10.96
C HIS A 240 3.81 -8.46 -9.45
N PHE A 241 4.95 -8.90 -8.90
CA PHE A 241 5.23 -8.88 -7.48
C PHE A 241 6.65 -8.40 -7.21
N CYS A 242 6.84 -7.72 -6.08
CA CYS A 242 8.14 -7.33 -5.57
C CYS A 242 8.34 -7.82 -4.14
N ARG A 243 9.58 -8.14 -3.77
CA ARG A 243 9.94 -8.44 -2.38
C ARG A 243 10.01 -7.18 -1.51
N SER A 244 10.42 -6.06 -2.11
CA SER A 244 10.55 -4.77 -1.45
C SER A 244 9.19 -4.06 -1.36
N PRO A 245 8.68 -3.73 -0.16
CA PRO A 245 7.47 -2.90 -0.04
C PRO A 245 7.70 -1.48 -0.54
N PHE A 246 8.91 -0.93 -0.41
CA PHE A 246 9.24 0.41 -0.90
C PHE A 246 9.16 0.48 -2.43
N THR A 247 9.70 -0.52 -3.12
CA THR A 247 9.54 -0.66 -4.57
C THR A 247 8.08 -0.84 -4.95
N ALA A 248 7.36 -1.75 -4.29
CA ALA A 248 5.97 -2.04 -4.62
C ALA A 248 5.04 -0.82 -4.43
N ALA A 249 5.37 0.07 -3.48
CA ALA A 249 4.63 1.31 -3.23
C ALA A 249 4.58 2.23 -4.47
N HIS A 250 5.59 2.17 -5.35
CA HIS A 250 5.62 2.98 -6.57
C HIS A 250 4.62 2.51 -7.64
N PHE A 251 4.16 1.26 -7.54
CA PHE A 251 3.24 0.59 -8.47
C PHE A 251 1.91 0.23 -7.82
N SER A 252 1.62 0.80 -6.65
CA SER A 252 0.41 0.53 -5.88
C SER A 252 -0.40 1.81 -5.64
N VAL A 253 -1.61 1.65 -5.12
CA VAL A 253 -2.42 2.80 -4.66
C VAL A 253 -1.65 3.51 -3.53
N PRO A 254 -1.50 4.84 -3.57
CA PRO A 254 -0.77 5.56 -2.53
C PRO A 254 -1.29 5.24 -1.12
N GLY A 255 -0.37 4.83 -0.24
CA GLY A 255 -0.68 4.46 1.14
C GLY A 255 -1.37 3.10 1.30
N LYS A 256 -1.45 2.28 0.26
CA LYS A 256 -2.01 0.93 0.33
C LYS A 256 -1.14 -0.09 -0.40
N LEU A 257 -0.86 -1.22 0.24
CA LEU A 257 -0.07 -2.32 -0.33
C LEU A 257 -0.72 -3.66 -0.07
N LEU A 258 -0.89 -4.46 -1.12
CA LEU A 258 -1.45 -5.80 -1.01
C LEU A 258 -0.31 -6.82 -0.83
N LEU A 259 -0.27 -7.46 0.33
CA LEU A 259 0.64 -8.55 0.63
C LEU A 259 0.01 -9.87 0.16
N ALA A 260 0.77 -10.65 -0.60
CA ALA A 260 0.35 -11.95 -1.10
C ALA A 260 1.37 -13.04 -0.77
N GLU A 261 0.90 -14.27 -0.75
CA GLU A 261 1.70 -15.47 -0.72
C GLU A 261 1.79 -16.05 -2.14
N VAL A 262 3.01 -16.15 -2.66
CA VAL A 262 3.28 -16.46 -4.06
C VAL A 262 4.08 -17.76 -4.17
N GLN A 263 3.60 -18.67 -5.00
CA GLN A 263 4.26 -19.91 -5.36
C GLN A 263 5.08 -19.71 -6.64
N LEU A 264 6.40 -19.56 -6.50
CA LEU A 264 7.24 -19.18 -7.65
C LEU A 264 7.55 -20.33 -8.61
N GLY A 265 7.36 -21.60 -8.24
CA GLY A 265 7.65 -22.73 -9.12
C GLY A 265 9.10 -22.72 -9.65
N ARG A 266 9.27 -22.99 -10.96
CA ARG A 266 10.56 -22.92 -11.66
C ARG A 266 10.80 -21.52 -12.22
N ILE A 267 11.70 -20.78 -11.60
CA ILE A 267 12.04 -19.41 -12.01
C ILE A 267 12.92 -19.44 -13.26
N LYS A 268 12.55 -18.67 -14.30
CA LYS A 268 13.39 -18.39 -15.47
C LYS A 268 13.93 -16.96 -15.34
N CYS A 269 15.25 -16.83 -15.30
CA CYS A 269 15.94 -15.53 -15.30
C CYS A 269 16.30 -15.17 -16.74
N ASP A 270 15.33 -14.69 -17.50
CA ASP A 270 15.53 -14.27 -18.89
C ASP A 270 14.72 -12.99 -19.17
N PHE A 271 15.26 -12.13 -20.02
CA PHE A 271 14.59 -10.93 -20.51
C PHE A 271 13.70 -11.22 -21.72
N GLN A 272 13.86 -12.38 -22.36
CA GLN A 272 12.97 -12.79 -23.43
C GLN A 272 11.67 -13.35 -22.86
N MET A 273 10.56 -12.81 -23.35
CA MET A 273 9.23 -13.37 -23.07
C MET A 273 9.21 -14.84 -23.50
N PRO A 274 8.83 -15.78 -22.60
CA PRO A 274 8.68 -17.16 -22.97
C PRO A 274 7.61 -17.32 -24.05
N SER A 275 7.82 -18.27 -24.95
CA SER A 275 6.80 -18.66 -25.93
C SER A 275 5.54 -19.19 -25.21
N GLU A 276 4.38 -19.20 -25.87
CA GLU A 276 3.16 -19.78 -25.29
C GLU A 276 3.34 -21.24 -24.85
N GLU A 277 4.13 -22.01 -25.60
CA GLU A 277 4.49 -23.38 -25.25
C GLU A 277 5.33 -23.45 -23.97
N GLU A 278 6.26 -22.49 -23.79
CA GLU A 278 7.04 -22.37 -22.56
C GLU A 278 6.15 -21.93 -21.38
N LYS A 279 5.19 -21.01 -21.56
CA LYS A 279 4.27 -20.59 -20.47
C LYS A 279 3.51 -21.77 -19.85
N CYS A 280 3.17 -22.79 -20.64
CA CYS A 280 2.55 -24.01 -20.14
C CYS A 280 3.49 -24.88 -19.30
N GLN A 281 4.76 -24.97 -19.69
CA GLN A 281 5.77 -25.84 -19.05
C GLN A 281 6.37 -25.22 -17.78
N TRP A 282 6.59 -23.90 -17.82
CA TRP A 282 7.15 -23.14 -16.71
C TRP A 282 5.99 -22.64 -15.87
N GLY A 283 5.52 -23.47 -14.94
CA GLY A 283 4.57 -23.03 -13.94
C GLY A 283 5.23 -22.29 -12.78
N SER A 284 6.16 -21.33 -12.94
CA SER A 284 5.90 -19.94 -13.37
C SER A 284 7.10 -19.08 -12.97
N VAL A 285 6.98 -17.75 -13.10
CA VAL A 285 7.89 -16.71 -12.58
C VAL A 285 9.10 -16.39 -13.45
N LEU A 286 9.00 -15.24 -14.13
CA LEU A 286 10.13 -14.55 -14.71
C LEU A 286 10.68 -13.55 -13.70
N THR A 287 12.00 -13.51 -13.53
CA THR A 287 12.67 -12.50 -12.71
C THR A 287 13.58 -11.66 -13.60
N ALA A 288 13.40 -10.34 -13.58
CA ALA A 288 14.42 -9.42 -14.09
C ALA A 288 15.58 -9.39 -13.10
N VAL A 289 16.52 -10.32 -13.20
CA VAL A 289 17.82 -10.14 -12.52
C VAL A 289 18.69 -9.31 -13.46
N PRO A 290 19.21 -8.15 -13.03
CA PRO A 290 20.26 -7.48 -13.78
C PRO A 290 21.47 -8.42 -13.86
N GLN A 291 21.77 -8.98 -15.03
CA GLN A 291 23.02 -9.69 -15.27
C GLN A 291 24.17 -8.70 -15.18
N ASN A 292 24.75 -8.54 -13.99
CA ASN A 292 26.09 -8.00 -13.84
C ASN A 292 27.06 -9.17 -13.58
N ASN A 293 27.33 -9.94 -14.62
CA ASN A 293 28.44 -10.90 -14.65
C ASN A 293 29.76 -10.28 -15.15
N SER A 294 29.84 -8.95 -15.28
CA SER A 294 31.12 -8.28 -15.49
C SER A 294 31.82 -8.12 -14.14
N SER A 295 32.94 -8.83 -13.97
CA SER A 295 33.84 -8.87 -12.82
C SER A 295 34.52 -7.55 -12.46
N SER A 296 33.96 -6.40 -12.85
CA SER A 296 34.45 -5.08 -12.46
C SER A 296 33.73 -4.62 -11.18
N ASN A 297 34.52 -4.37 -10.14
CA ASN A 297 34.19 -4.01 -8.74
C ASN A 297 33.25 -2.81 -8.48
N ILE A 298 32.35 -2.42 -9.40
CA ILE A 298 31.36 -1.38 -9.16
C ILE A 298 30.12 -2.02 -8.51
N ARG A 299 30.21 -2.24 -7.20
CA ARG A 299 29.19 -2.85 -6.34
C ARG A 299 28.08 -1.89 -5.87
N SER A 300 27.96 -0.69 -6.43
CA SER A 300 27.02 0.30 -5.92
C SER A 300 25.81 0.48 -6.85
N SER A 301 24.63 0.18 -6.29
CA SER A 301 23.34 0.83 -6.61
C SER A 301 22.32 0.12 -7.52
N ARG A 302 22.42 -1.18 -7.84
CA ARG A 302 21.40 -1.88 -8.68
C ARG A 302 20.70 -3.10 -8.05
N ASN A 303 20.58 -3.16 -6.73
CA ASN A 303 19.88 -4.25 -6.03
C ASN A 303 18.34 -4.07 -5.94
N PHE A 304 17.76 -3.06 -6.61
CA PHE A 304 16.49 -2.48 -6.15
C PHE A 304 15.20 -3.03 -6.77
N LEU A 305 15.29 -3.87 -7.80
CA LEU A 305 14.11 -4.26 -8.57
C LEU A 305 14.14 -5.75 -8.87
N GLU A 306 14.10 -6.58 -7.82
CA GLU A 306 13.66 -7.96 -7.98
C GLU A 306 12.13 -7.97 -8.17
N GLU A 307 11.73 -7.82 -9.43
CA GLU A 307 10.35 -7.98 -9.88
C GLU A 307 10.13 -9.42 -10.35
N TYR A 308 8.95 -9.95 -10.03
CA TYR A 308 8.54 -11.32 -10.29
C TYR A 308 7.22 -11.32 -11.08
N LEU A 309 7.21 -11.94 -12.26
CA LEU A 309 6.02 -12.09 -13.09
C LEU A 309 5.38 -13.47 -12.94
N VAL A 310 4.24 -13.53 -12.28
CA VAL A 310 3.46 -14.76 -12.10
C VAL A 310 2.42 -14.88 -13.22
N LEU A 311 2.48 -16.00 -13.96
CA LEU A 311 1.67 -16.23 -15.17
C LEU A 311 0.35 -16.96 -14.91
N LYS A 312 0.13 -17.46 -13.69
CA LYS A 312 -1.10 -18.19 -13.30
C LYS A 312 -1.64 -17.57 -12.02
N ALA A 313 -2.87 -17.09 -12.05
CA ALA A 313 -3.45 -16.37 -10.92
C ALA A 313 -3.51 -17.22 -9.64
N GLU A 314 -3.70 -18.54 -9.78
CA GLU A 314 -3.83 -19.50 -8.69
C GLU A 314 -2.55 -19.67 -7.87
N GLN A 315 -1.43 -19.14 -8.35
CA GLN A 315 -0.16 -19.22 -7.63
C GLN A 315 0.03 -18.08 -6.62
N ALA A 316 -0.80 -17.06 -6.69
CA ALA A 316 -0.81 -15.97 -5.76
C ALA A 316 -2.08 -16.01 -4.91
N VAL A 317 -1.91 -15.95 -3.59
CA VAL A 317 -3.01 -15.88 -2.64
C VAL A 317 -2.89 -14.57 -1.87
N PRO A 318 -3.87 -13.65 -1.95
CA PRO A 318 -3.80 -12.43 -1.17
C PRO A 318 -3.91 -12.76 0.32
N LEU A 319 -3.05 -12.14 1.13
CA LEU A 319 -3.01 -12.33 2.58
C LEU A 319 -3.70 -11.17 3.30
N CYS A 320 -3.30 -9.95 3.00
CA CYS A 320 -3.87 -8.75 3.59
C CYS A 320 -3.53 -7.48 2.80
N LEU A 321 -4.37 -6.48 2.93
CA LEU A 321 -4.12 -5.11 2.50
C LEU A 321 -3.58 -4.31 3.68
N ILE A 322 -2.39 -3.72 3.50
CA ILE A 322 -1.71 -2.87 4.48
C ILE A 322 -1.97 -1.43 4.09
N GLU A 323 -2.57 -0.66 4.98
CA GLU A 323 -2.74 0.78 4.84
C GLU A 323 -1.69 1.50 5.68
N TYR A 324 -1.02 2.47 5.10
CA TYR A 324 0.12 3.14 5.72
C TYR A 324 0.26 4.59 5.28
N VAL A 325 0.97 5.35 6.12
CA VAL A 325 1.39 6.72 5.87
C VAL A 325 2.90 6.79 5.99
N VAL A 326 3.52 7.58 5.12
CA VAL A 326 4.95 7.83 5.11
C VAL A 326 5.17 9.30 5.41
N SER A 327 6.06 9.60 6.35
CA SER A 327 6.56 10.95 6.59
C SER A 327 8.07 11.00 6.37
N LYS A 328 8.55 12.09 5.75
CA LYS A 328 9.98 12.36 5.64
C LYS A 328 10.49 12.84 6.99
N SER A 329 11.62 12.30 7.45
CA SER A 329 12.24 12.83 8.67
C SER A 329 12.79 14.23 8.37
N VAL A 330 12.42 15.21 9.19
CA VAL A 330 12.81 16.62 9.03
C VAL A 330 14.29 16.86 9.41
N SER A 331 15.05 15.82 9.74
CA SER A 331 16.36 15.90 10.39
C SER A 331 17.51 16.48 9.54
N ASP A 332 17.33 16.71 8.24
CA ASP A 332 18.43 17.13 7.35
C ASP A 332 18.33 18.56 6.81
N TYR A 333 17.42 19.39 7.32
CA TYR A 333 17.55 20.84 7.12
C TYR A 333 18.66 21.38 8.03
N LYS A 334 19.93 21.15 7.65
CA LYS A 334 20.98 22.10 8.03
C LYS A 334 20.69 23.37 7.23
N PRO A 335 20.31 24.49 7.86
CA PRO A 335 20.24 25.75 7.14
C PRO A 335 21.63 26.00 6.56
N LEU A 336 21.70 26.15 5.25
CA LEU A 336 22.89 26.69 4.58
C LEU A 336 23.17 28.04 5.26
N LYS A 337 24.27 28.11 6.01
CA LYS A 337 24.74 29.34 6.65
C LYS A 337 25.48 30.20 5.63
#